data_AF-A0AAD7Y7L0-F1
#
_entry.id   AF-A0AAD7Y7L0-F1
#
_cell.length_a   1.000
_cell.length_b   1.000
_cell.length_c   1.000
_cell.angle_alpha   90.00
_cell.angle_beta   90.00
_cell.angle_gamma   90.00
#
_symmetry.space_group_name_H-M   'P 1'
#
loop_
_entity.id
_entity.type
_entity.pdbx_description
1 polymer ?
#
loop_
_entity_poly.entity_id
_entity_poly.type
_entity_poly.pdbx_seq_one_letter_code
_entity_poly.pdbx_strand_id
1 'polypeptide(L)'
;MKSIFTKYKNNRRIRCNIFDKSDSFVAETVKLEKNTGFDEFLKSFNVSQCFLKKGAEYVKRHILDGLIVHPDLPEWHWTEYKAVHKKAYRTPQQELEALTKWRNNLQIVAQHNRDFLMGKQSYSLHLNLFGDLDVKEYFNKFLRLFHTFPLFDPAEDPHKIAYRKNLHRSVPETVDWRSTGFKPKLEEQHHCGACYAFAVTHALQAQLYKKHGFWGELSPQQIVDCSFKDGNAGCDGGSLRGALRYAARDGLITESQYPYVGKDGSCKYNSNLVRVRARRWATLPIGDEAAIEKSLATIGPLAVAVNAAPFTFQLYRSGIYDDLFCTPWTLNHAMLLVGYTQDYWILLNWWGKNWGEDGYIRIRRGLNRCGVTNMATYVEL
;
A
#
# COMPACT_ATOMS: atom_id res chain seq x y z
N MET A 1 15.26 -31.24 21.62
CA MET A 1 15.91 -30.19 22.46
C MET A 1 15.42 -28.84 21.94
N LYS A 2 14.35 -28.26 22.50
CA LYS A 2 14.41 -27.22 23.55
C LYS A 2 15.55 -26.23 23.35
N SER A 3 15.26 -25.11 22.68
CA SER A 3 15.99 -23.82 22.69
C SER A 3 15.61 -23.12 21.38
N ILE A 4 14.60 -22.24 21.34
CA ILE A 4 14.85 -20.79 21.18
C ILE A 4 13.64 -19.92 21.64
N PHE A 5 12.58 -20.48 22.23
CA PHE A 5 11.42 -19.69 22.71
C PHE A 5 11.58 -19.18 24.16
N THR A 6 12.70 -18.53 24.49
CA THR A 6 12.86 -17.94 25.83
C THR A 6 13.46 -16.55 25.76
N LYS A 7 12.65 -15.56 25.36
CA LYS A 7 12.88 -14.17 25.77
C LYS A 7 11.68 -13.23 25.66
N TYR A 8 10.53 -13.61 26.21
CA TYR A 8 9.49 -12.66 26.64
C TYR A 8 8.67 -13.26 27.81
N LYS A 9 9.33 -13.51 28.93
CA LYS A 9 8.67 -13.74 30.23
C LYS A 9 8.90 -12.50 31.10
N ASN A 10 8.03 -11.52 30.95
CA ASN A 10 7.60 -10.65 32.04
C ASN A 10 6.46 -9.76 31.52
N ASN A 11 5.24 -10.28 31.59
CA ASN A 11 4.10 -9.46 31.96
C ASN A 11 3.05 -10.35 32.63
N ARG A 12 2.48 -9.79 33.69
CA ARG A 12 1.69 -10.44 34.74
C ARG A 12 0.65 -11.42 34.19
N ARG A 13 0.66 -12.67 34.70
CA ARG A 13 -0.45 -13.62 34.53
C ARG A 13 -1.70 -13.04 35.21
N ILE A 14 -2.64 -12.53 34.42
CA ILE A 14 -4.00 -12.28 34.89
C ILE A 14 -4.70 -13.64 34.90
N ARG A 15 -5.00 -14.17 36.09
CA ARG A 15 -5.88 -15.34 36.24
C ARG A 15 -7.31 -14.89 35.98
N CYS A 16 -7.93 -15.41 34.92
CA CYS A 16 -9.37 -15.25 34.69
C CYS A 16 -10.11 -16.28 35.53
N ASN A 17 -10.92 -15.82 36.49
CA ASN A 17 -11.90 -16.68 37.16
C ASN A 17 -13.09 -16.89 36.22
N ILE A 18 -13.40 -18.15 36.01
CA ILE A 18 -14.54 -18.65 35.23
C ILE A 18 -15.76 -18.71 36.19
N PHE A 19 -16.95 -18.70 35.63
CA PHE A 19 -18.29 -18.71 36.24
C PHE A 19 -18.88 -17.30 36.49
N ASP A 20 -19.50 -16.72 35.47
CA ASP A 20 -20.97 -16.72 35.41
C ASP A 20 -21.48 -16.25 34.02
N LYS A 21 -22.63 -16.78 33.63
CA LYS A 21 -23.38 -16.61 32.37
C LYS A 21 -23.03 -15.40 31.49
N SER A 22 -22.22 -15.63 30.47
CA SER A 22 -22.33 -14.93 29.18
C SER A 22 -21.83 -15.88 28.10
N ASP A 23 -22.75 -16.59 27.46
CA ASP A 23 -22.44 -17.29 26.22
C ASP A 23 -21.89 -16.25 25.23
N SER A 24 -20.64 -16.47 24.84
CA SER A 24 -19.78 -15.41 24.34
C SER A 24 -20.32 -14.82 23.03
N PHE A 25 -20.33 -13.50 22.93
CA PHE A 25 -20.52 -12.74 21.69
C PHE A 25 -19.72 -13.33 20.51
N VAL A 26 -18.54 -13.90 20.78
CA VAL A 26 -17.70 -14.59 19.78
C VAL A 26 -18.35 -15.87 19.24
N ALA A 27 -19.02 -16.65 20.08
CA ALA A 27 -19.75 -17.86 19.70
C ALA A 27 -21.05 -17.55 18.93
N GLU A 28 -21.72 -16.43 19.22
CA GLU A 28 -22.89 -15.98 18.45
C GLU A 28 -22.49 -15.34 17.11
N THR A 29 -21.38 -14.60 17.07
CA THR A 29 -20.87 -13.96 15.84
C THR A 29 -20.37 -14.97 14.79
N VAL A 30 -19.99 -16.16 15.24
CA VAL A 30 -19.40 -17.20 14.41
C VAL A 30 -20.13 -18.52 14.68
N LYS A 31 -21.30 -18.70 14.06
CA LYS A 31 -21.91 -20.04 13.87
C LYS A 31 -21.09 -20.84 12.86
N LEU A 32 -19.86 -21.19 13.21
CA LEU A 32 -19.08 -22.21 12.52
C LEU A 32 -18.94 -23.40 13.45
N GLU A 33 -19.18 -24.58 12.89
CA GLU A 33 -19.02 -25.86 13.58
C GLU A 33 -17.70 -25.87 14.33
N LYS A 34 -17.75 -26.28 15.61
CA LYS A 34 -16.62 -26.34 16.54
C LYS A 34 -15.56 -27.32 16.03
N ASN A 35 -14.79 -26.93 15.03
CA ASN A 35 -13.56 -27.60 14.67
C ASN A 35 -12.46 -27.08 15.59
N THR A 36 -11.79 -28.02 16.25
CA THR A 36 -10.77 -27.84 17.29
C THR A 36 -9.59 -26.94 16.88
N GLY A 37 -9.43 -26.63 15.58
CA GLY A 37 -8.42 -25.70 15.08
C GLY A 37 -8.73 -24.20 15.29
N PHE A 38 -10.00 -23.79 15.47
CA PHE A 38 -10.34 -22.37 15.60
C PHE A 38 -9.86 -21.78 16.93
N ASP A 39 -9.97 -22.52 18.03
CA ASP A 39 -9.49 -22.08 19.35
C ASP A 39 -7.96 -21.96 19.40
N GLU A 40 -7.24 -22.83 18.68
CA GLU A 40 -5.79 -22.78 18.54
C GLU A 40 -5.36 -21.62 17.63
N PHE A 41 -6.14 -21.36 16.57
CA PHE A 41 -5.99 -20.19 15.71
C PHE A 41 -6.18 -18.87 16.46
N LEU A 42 -7.25 -18.70 17.25
CA LEU A 42 -7.49 -17.49 18.05
C LEU A 42 -6.40 -17.25 19.11
N LYS A 43 -5.86 -18.33 19.70
CA LYS A 43 -4.71 -18.26 20.61
C LYS A 43 -3.44 -17.75 19.91
N SER A 44 -3.21 -18.11 18.65
CA SER A 44 -2.05 -17.63 17.88
C SER A 44 -2.07 -16.11 17.64
N PHE A 45 -3.27 -15.51 17.57
CA PHE A 45 -3.46 -14.06 17.43
C PHE A 45 -3.67 -13.33 18.77
N ASN A 46 -3.48 -14.02 19.91
CA ASN A 46 -3.61 -13.45 21.25
C ASN A 46 -5.02 -12.87 21.52
N VAL A 47 -6.06 -13.44 20.88
CA VAL A 47 -7.46 -13.06 21.06
C VAL A 47 -8.01 -13.84 22.25
N SER A 48 -7.81 -13.33 23.47
CA SER A 48 -8.47 -13.87 24.67
C SER A 48 -9.86 -13.25 24.83
N GLN A 49 -10.91 -14.07 24.87
CA GLN A 49 -12.25 -13.63 25.28
C GLN A 49 -12.16 -12.93 26.63
N CYS A 50 -12.35 -11.61 26.66
CA CYS A 50 -12.24 -10.81 27.87
C CYS A 50 -13.50 -9.99 28.07
N PHE A 51 -14.10 -10.15 29.25
CA PHE A 51 -15.20 -9.35 29.76
C PHE A 51 -14.90 -7.84 29.71
N LEU A 52 -15.96 -7.09 29.44
CA LEU A 52 -16.08 -5.64 29.38
C LEU A 52 -15.59 -4.94 30.66
N LYS A 53 -14.30 -4.63 30.72
CA LYS A 53 -13.77 -3.54 31.58
C LYS A 53 -12.48 -2.96 30.98
N LYS A 54 -12.52 -2.56 29.69
CA LYS A 54 -11.40 -1.93 28.96
C LYS A 54 -11.82 -1.37 27.57
N GLY A 55 -12.86 -0.52 27.55
CA GLY A 55 -13.48 -0.02 26.32
C GLY A 55 -12.49 0.43 25.23
N ALA A 56 -11.56 1.33 25.52
CA ALA A 56 -10.69 1.93 24.49
C ALA A 56 -9.66 0.98 23.83
N GLU A 57 -9.15 -0.04 24.53
CA GLU A 57 -8.13 -0.95 23.99
C GLU A 57 -8.75 -2.11 23.19
N TYR A 58 -9.93 -2.56 23.64
CA TYR A 58 -10.77 -3.55 22.94
C TYR A 58 -11.29 -2.98 21.61
N VAL A 59 -11.82 -1.77 21.65
CA VAL A 59 -12.30 -0.97 20.51
C VAL A 59 -11.23 -0.81 19.42
N LYS A 60 -10.03 -0.39 19.83
CA LYS A 60 -8.92 -0.14 18.91
C LYS A 60 -8.52 -1.42 18.17
N ARG A 61 -8.52 -2.57 18.84
CA ARG A 61 -8.26 -3.86 18.20
C ARG A 61 -9.43 -4.34 17.35
N HIS A 62 -10.68 -4.14 17.74
CA HIS A 62 -11.82 -4.67 16.97
C HIS A 62 -12.02 -3.97 15.62
N ILE A 63 -11.88 -2.63 15.59
CA ILE A 63 -11.96 -1.85 14.35
C ILE A 63 -10.70 -2.01 13.50
N LEU A 64 -9.50 -2.04 14.10
CA LEU A 64 -8.24 -2.16 13.35
C LEU A 64 -7.91 -3.60 12.92
N ASP A 65 -8.28 -4.60 13.71
CA ASP A 65 -7.92 -5.99 13.44
C ASP A 65 -8.98 -6.73 12.63
N GLY A 66 -10.23 -6.24 12.54
CA GLY A 66 -11.23 -6.55 11.50
C GLY A 66 -11.54 -8.03 11.21
N LEU A 67 -10.97 -8.97 11.96
CA LEU A 67 -10.96 -10.40 11.68
C LEU A 67 -12.26 -11.09 12.10
N ILE A 68 -12.96 -10.53 13.09
CA ILE A 68 -14.23 -11.04 13.60
C ILE A 68 -15.16 -9.84 13.78
N VAL A 69 -16.20 -9.79 12.96
CA VAL A 69 -17.08 -8.64 12.88
C VAL A 69 -18.53 -9.14 12.85
N HIS A 70 -19.35 -8.67 13.78
CA HIS A 70 -20.78 -8.98 13.83
C HIS A 70 -21.54 -8.02 12.90
N PRO A 71 -22.52 -8.49 12.11
CA PRO A 71 -23.29 -7.62 11.22
C PRO A 71 -24.07 -6.52 11.98
N ASP A 72 -24.52 -6.81 13.20
CA ASP A 72 -25.24 -5.86 14.06
C ASP A 72 -24.30 -5.12 15.03
N LEU A 73 -23.31 -4.40 14.50
CA LEU A 73 -22.47 -3.55 15.35
C LEU A 73 -23.28 -2.34 15.88
N PRO A 74 -23.20 -2.05 17.20
CA PRO A 74 -23.78 -0.83 17.77
C PRO A 74 -23.22 0.45 17.12
N GLU A 75 -24.05 1.49 17.07
CA GLU A 75 -23.74 2.82 16.49
C GLU A 75 -22.46 3.49 17.05
N TRP A 76 -22.03 3.14 18.27
CA TRP A 76 -20.81 3.72 18.84
C TRP A 76 -19.54 3.34 18.06
N HIS A 77 -19.51 2.21 17.34
CA HIS A 77 -18.37 1.84 16.48
C HIS A 77 -18.17 2.81 15.32
N TRP A 78 -19.25 3.38 14.79
CA TRP A 78 -19.16 4.42 13.77
C TRP A 78 -18.49 5.67 14.33
N THR A 79 -18.87 6.09 15.54
CA THR A 79 -18.25 7.22 16.23
C THR A 79 -16.74 7.03 16.42
N GLU A 80 -16.32 5.81 16.74
CA GLU A 80 -14.91 5.47 16.91
C GLU A 80 -14.15 5.43 15.59
N TYR A 81 -14.72 4.82 14.55
CA TYR A 81 -14.16 4.86 13.20
C TYR A 81 -13.90 6.31 12.77
N LYS A 82 -14.90 7.20 12.95
CA LYS A 82 -14.75 8.61 12.64
C LYS A 82 -13.62 9.26 13.45
N ALA A 83 -13.53 8.97 14.75
CA ALA A 83 -12.49 9.52 15.61
C ALA A 83 -11.08 9.06 15.21
N VAL A 84 -10.89 7.77 14.94
CA VAL A 84 -9.61 7.17 14.54
C VAL A 84 -9.12 7.72 13.21
N HIS A 85 -10.02 7.83 12.22
CA HIS A 85 -9.70 8.30 10.87
C HIS A 85 -9.94 9.80 10.66
N LYS A 86 -10.22 10.54 11.73
CA LYS A 86 -10.49 12.00 11.72
C LYS A 86 -11.55 12.40 10.67
N LYS A 87 -12.61 11.61 10.56
CA LYS A 87 -13.69 11.83 9.60
C LYS A 87 -14.60 12.96 10.07
N ALA A 88 -14.90 13.87 9.14
CA ALA A 88 -15.85 14.94 9.32
C ALA A 88 -16.70 15.07 8.05
N TYR A 89 -18.01 15.21 8.22
CA TYR A 89 -18.98 15.32 7.13
C TYR A 89 -19.65 16.70 7.18
N ARG A 90 -19.94 17.28 6.00
CA ARG A 90 -20.49 18.65 5.95
C ARG A 90 -21.95 18.71 6.35
N THR A 91 -22.70 17.63 6.08
CA THR A 91 -24.12 17.55 6.40
C THR A 91 -24.47 16.22 7.06
N PRO A 92 -25.55 16.15 7.85
CA PRO A 92 -26.04 14.89 8.42
C PRO A 92 -26.36 13.84 7.35
N GLN A 93 -26.84 14.27 6.18
CA GLN A 93 -27.12 13.38 5.05
C GLN A 93 -25.84 12.71 4.52
N GLN A 94 -24.75 13.47 4.36
CA GLN A 94 -23.46 12.90 3.94
C GLN A 94 -22.93 11.90 4.98
N GLU A 95 -23.11 12.19 6.27
CA GLU A 95 -22.72 11.27 7.33
C GLU A 95 -23.52 9.97 7.28
N LEU A 96 -24.83 10.04 7.05
CA LEU A 96 -25.68 8.86 6.95
C LEU A 96 -25.32 7.98 5.74
N GLU A 97 -24.99 8.60 4.60
CA GLU A 97 -24.48 7.89 3.43
C GLU A 97 -23.14 7.20 3.70
N ALA A 98 -22.22 7.90 4.36
CA ALA A 98 -20.92 7.36 4.76
C ALA A 98 -21.05 6.20 5.75
N LEU A 99 -21.96 6.31 6.73
CA LEU A 99 -22.30 5.22 7.66
C LEU A 99 -22.85 4.00 6.92
N THR A 100 -23.71 4.21 5.93
CA THR A 100 -24.28 3.13 5.12
C THR A 100 -23.19 2.39 4.34
N LYS A 101 -22.28 3.13 3.70
CA LYS A 101 -21.11 2.55 2.99
C LYS A 101 -20.19 1.80 3.94
N TRP A 102 -19.94 2.39 5.11
CA TRP A 102 -19.16 1.76 6.17
C TRP A 102 -19.74 0.42 6.63
N ARG A 103 -21.06 0.34 6.84
CA ARG A 103 -21.75 -0.92 7.16
C ARG A 103 -21.65 -1.96 6.04
N ASN A 104 -21.79 -1.54 4.79
CA ASN A 104 -21.67 -2.45 3.65
C ASN A 104 -20.25 -3.02 3.56
N ASN A 105 -19.23 -2.16 3.67
CA ASN A 105 -17.83 -2.59 3.67
C ASN A 105 -17.51 -3.48 4.88
N LEU A 106 -18.10 -3.20 6.05
CA LEU A 106 -17.98 -4.02 7.25
C LEU A 106 -18.42 -5.46 7.00
N GLN A 107 -19.59 -5.66 6.36
CA GLN A 107 -20.10 -6.98 6.01
C GLN A 107 -19.19 -7.71 5.01
N ILE A 108 -18.70 -6.98 4.00
CA ILE A 108 -17.77 -7.52 3.00
C ILE A 108 -16.47 -7.99 3.65
N VAL A 109 -15.88 -7.17 4.52
CA VAL A 109 -14.67 -7.51 5.29
C VAL A 109 -14.91 -8.74 6.15
N ALA A 110 -16.04 -8.78 6.86
CA ALA A 110 -16.40 -9.92 7.72
C ALA A 110 -16.47 -11.22 6.92
N GLN A 111 -17.16 -11.20 5.77
CA GLN A 111 -17.31 -12.38 4.92
C GLN A 111 -15.99 -12.84 4.33
N HIS A 112 -15.20 -11.91 3.77
CA HIS A 112 -13.89 -12.23 3.22
C HIS A 112 -12.94 -12.81 4.28
N ASN A 113 -12.95 -12.21 5.48
CA ASN A 113 -12.09 -12.67 6.56
C ASN A 113 -12.52 -14.05 7.09
N ARG A 114 -13.81 -14.42 7.06
CA ARG A 114 -14.22 -15.82 7.32
C ARG A 114 -13.55 -16.79 6.35
N ASP A 115 -13.51 -16.46 5.06
CA ASP A 115 -12.85 -17.32 4.06
C ASP A 115 -11.33 -17.35 4.24
N PHE A 116 -10.70 -16.24 4.63
CA PHE A 116 -9.29 -16.20 5.04
C PHE A 116 -9.01 -17.11 6.25
N LEU A 117 -9.85 -17.05 7.29
CA LEU A 117 -9.75 -17.87 8.49
C LEU A 117 -9.91 -19.37 8.19
N MET A 118 -10.68 -19.72 7.16
CA MET A 118 -10.82 -21.09 6.65
C MET A 118 -9.68 -21.52 5.71
N GLY A 119 -8.70 -20.64 5.43
CA GLY A 119 -7.62 -20.91 4.49
C GLY A 119 -8.03 -20.89 3.01
N LYS A 120 -9.24 -20.40 2.69
CA LYS A 120 -9.72 -20.26 1.29
C LYS A 120 -9.17 -19.01 0.61
N GLN A 121 -8.84 -17.98 1.40
CA GLN A 121 -8.16 -16.77 0.93
C GLN A 121 -6.75 -16.69 1.51
N SER A 122 -5.83 -16.08 0.77
CA SER A 122 -4.41 -15.92 1.16
C SER A 122 -4.09 -14.58 1.83
N TYR A 123 -5.09 -13.71 1.94
CA TYR A 123 -4.98 -12.38 2.54
C TYR A 123 -6.24 -12.03 3.32
N SER A 124 -6.14 -10.98 4.15
CA SER A 124 -7.23 -10.43 4.96
C SER A 124 -7.50 -8.98 4.62
N LEU A 125 -8.72 -8.53 4.93
CA LEU A 125 -9.18 -7.16 4.77
C LEU A 125 -9.40 -6.49 6.13
N HIS A 126 -9.52 -5.17 6.12
CA HIS A 126 -10.01 -4.40 7.27
C HIS A 126 -10.60 -3.06 6.84
N LEU A 127 -11.40 -2.47 7.73
CA LEU A 127 -11.84 -1.10 7.56
C LEU A 127 -10.69 -0.15 7.92
N ASN A 128 -10.02 0.33 6.88
CA ASN A 128 -9.02 1.38 6.98
C ASN A 128 -9.65 2.75 6.68
N LEU A 129 -8.84 3.75 6.34
CA LEU A 129 -9.30 5.11 6.04
C LEU A 129 -10.32 5.21 4.90
N PHE A 130 -10.46 4.17 4.07
CA PHE A 130 -11.45 4.08 2.99
C PHE A 130 -12.73 3.34 3.37
N GLY A 131 -12.89 2.95 4.64
CA GLY A 131 -14.02 2.14 5.09
C GLY A 131 -15.38 2.76 4.83
N ASP A 132 -15.49 4.09 4.75
CA ASP A 132 -16.71 4.86 4.49
C ASP A 132 -16.91 5.24 3.01
N LEU A 133 -16.12 4.67 2.10
CA LEU A 133 -16.22 4.92 0.67
C LEU A 133 -16.67 3.67 -0.08
N ASP A 134 -17.51 3.88 -1.10
CA ASP A 134 -17.75 2.84 -2.10
C ASP A 134 -16.61 2.80 -3.14
N VAL A 135 -16.60 1.74 -3.95
CA VAL A 135 -15.57 1.51 -4.98
C VAL A 135 -15.51 2.66 -5.98
N LYS A 136 -16.66 3.25 -6.35
CA LYS A 136 -16.73 4.33 -7.34
C LYS A 136 -16.08 5.60 -6.80
N GLU A 137 -16.38 5.96 -5.55
CA GLU A 137 -15.75 7.09 -4.89
C GLU A 137 -14.27 6.88 -4.68
N TYR A 138 -13.86 5.70 -4.21
CA TYR A 138 -12.46 5.35 -4.04
C TYR A 138 -11.70 5.43 -5.38
N PHE A 139 -12.22 4.81 -6.43
CA PHE A 139 -11.63 4.83 -7.77
C PHE A 139 -11.47 6.27 -8.25
N ASN A 140 -12.54 7.06 -8.22
CA ASN A 140 -12.52 8.43 -8.73
C ASN A 140 -11.68 9.39 -7.89
N LYS A 141 -11.49 9.15 -6.60
CA LYS A 141 -10.74 10.08 -5.73
C LYS A 141 -9.25 9.76 -5.67
N PHE A 142 -8.86 8.47 -5.75
CA PHE A 142 -7.49 8.05 -5.44
C PHE A 142 -6.75 7.42 -6.63
N LEU A 143 -7.46 6.85 -7.61
CA LEU A 143 -6.88 6.09 -8.72
C LEU A 143 -6.83 6.95 -9.98
N ARG A 144 -5.80 7.80 -10.07
CA ARG A 144 -5.63 8.81 -11.13
C ARG A 144 -4.39 8.61 -11.98
N LEU A 145 -3.88 7.37 -12.09
CA LEU A 145 -2.78 7.10 -13.01
C LEU A 145 -3.28 7.09 -14.45
N PHE A 146 -2.61 7.85 -15.31
CA PHE A 146 -2.86 7.85 -16.75
C PHE A 146 -2.22 6.65 -17.41
N HIS A 147 -2.97 6.00 -18.29
CA HIS A 147 -2.44 4.96 -19.15
C HIS A 147 -1.49 5.60 -20.18
N THR A 148 -0.20 5.28 -20.11
CA THR A 148 0.74 5.65 -21.16
C THR A 148 0.98 4.51 -22.12
N PHE A 149 0.59 4.69 -23.38
CA PHE A 149 1.04 3.80 -24.44
C PHE A 149 2.57 3.89 -24.56
N PRO A 150 3.27 2.78 -24.89
CA PRO A 150 4.70 2.78 -25.17
C PRO A 150 4.97 3.48 -26.51
N LEU A 151 4.79 4.79 -26.53
CA LEU A 151 5.24 5.67 -27.59
C LEU A 151 6.69 6.04 -27.31
N PHE A 152 7.49 6.19 -28.37
CA PHE A 152 8.87 6.66 -28.27
C PHE A 152 8.93 7.95 -27.44
N ASP A 153 9.75 7.93 -26.39
CA ASP A 153 10.05 9.11 -25.57
C ASP A 153 11.55 9.42 -25.73
N PRO A 154 11.93 10.58 -26.30
CA PRO A 154 13.33 10.92 -26.50
C PRO A 154 14.16 10.96 -25.21
N ALA A 155 13.52 11.16 -24.05
CA ALA A 155 14.20 11.16 -22.76
C ALA A 155 14.37 9.75 -22.17
N GLU A 156 13.63 8.76 -22.66
CA GLU A 156 13.76 7.37 -22.25
C GLU A 156 15.00 6.74 -22.89
N ASP A 157 15.69 5.85 -22.16
CA ASP A 157 16.76 5.03 -22.73
C ASP A 157 16.15 3.93 -23.63
N PRO A 158 16.23 4.07 -24.97
CA PRO A 158 15.56 3.13 -25.88
C PRO A 158 16.21 1.74 -25.83
N HIS A 159 17.50 1.69 -25.49
CA HIS A 159 18.29 0.46 -25.44
C HIS A 159 18.23 -0.23 -24.09
N LYS A 160 17.59 0.37 -23.07
CA LYS A 160 17.47 -0.22 -21.73
C LYS A 160 18.84 -0.66 -21.16
N ILE A 161 19.87 0.16 -21.33
CA ILE A 161 21.28 -0.17 -21.13
C ILE A 161 21.54 -0.73 -19.74
N ALA A 162 20.98 -0.09 -18.71
CA ALA A 162 21.15 -0.49 -17.31
C ALA A 162 20.64 -1.91 -17.06
N TYR A 163 19.44 -2.20 -17.58
CA TYR A 163 18.85 -3.54 -17.51
C TYR A 163 19.70 -4.55 -18.30
N ARG A 164 20.03 -4.26 -19.57
CA ARG A 164 20.74 -5.19 -20.45
C ARG A 164 22.14 -5.54 -19.95
N LYS A 165 22.85 -4.58 -19.33
CA LYS A 165 24.15 -4.84 -18.70
C LYS A 165 24.08 -5.87 -17.58
N ASN A 166 22.94 -5.98 -16.90
CA ASN A 166 22.73 -6.89 -15.79
C ASN A 166 21.93 -8.15 -16.18
N LEU A 167 21.60 -8.32 -17.46
CA LEU A 167 20.72 -9.40 -17.94
C LEU A 167 21.20 -10.80 -17.56
N HIS A 168 22.51 -11.02 -17.55
CA HIS A 168 23.12 -12.33 -17.27
C HIS A 168 23.58 -12.49 -15.82
N ARG A 169 23.35 -11.50 -14.95
CA ARG A 169 23.71 -11.62 -13.54
C ARG A 169 22.74 -12.56 -12.83
N SER A 170 23.28 -13.48 -12.05
CA SER A 170 22.52 -14.19 -11.01
C SER A 170 22.11 -13.18 -9.95
N VAL A 171 20.84 -13.23 -9.55
CA VAL A 171 20.28 -12.38 -8.49
C VAL A 171 19.76 -13.25 -7.35
N PRO A 172 19.73 -12.74 -6.11
CA PRO A 172 19.20 -13.49 -4.98
C PRO A 172 17.74 -13.88 -5.19
N GLU A 173 17.30 -15.02 -4.64
CA GLU A 173 15.88 -15.44 -4.71
C GLU A 173 14.92 -14.52 -3.92
N THR A 174 15.49 -13.75 -2.99
CA THR A 174 14.75 -12.79 -2.17
C THR A 174 15.51 -11.48 -2.09
N VAL A 175 14.80 -10.37 -2.31
CA VAL A 175 15.32 -9.02 -2.12
C VAL A 175 14.31 -8.23 -1.30
N ASP A 176 14.78 -7.51 -0.29
CA ASP A 176 13.97 -6.53 0.43
C ASP A 176 14.84 -5.32 0.76
N TRP A 177 14.64 -4.22 0.03
CA TRP A 177 15.39 -2.98 0.23
C TRP A 177 15.14 -2.36 1.62
N ARG A 178 14.05 -2.73 2.31
CA ARG A 178 13.80 -2.29 3.69
C ARG A 178 14.76 -2.94 4.67
N SER A 179 15.17 -4.18 4.39
CA SER A 179 16.13 -4.93 5.21
C SER A 179 17.55 -4.38 5.08
N THR A 180 17.89 -3.77 3.94
CA THR A 180 19.19 -3.11 3.74
C THR A 180 19.28 -1.76 4.44
N GLY A 181 18.12 -1.14 4.71
CA GLY A 181 17.97 0.11 5.46
C GLY A 181 17.22 1.21 4.71
N PHE A 182 16.79 0.98 3.46
CA PHE A 182 15.94 1.91 2.72
C PHE A 182 14.51 1.87 3.26
N LYS A 183 14.19 2.84 4.14
CA LYS A 183 12.87 2.97 4.78
C LYS A 183 12.41 4.42 4.61
N PRO A 184 12.00 4.83 3.40
CA PRO A 184 11.52 6.19 3.17
C PRO A 184 10.27 6.47 3.99
N LYS A 185 9.94 7.75 4.16
CA LYS A 185 8.73 8.16 4.86
C LYS A 185 7.49 7.47 4.27
N LEU A 186 6.58 7.04 5.15
CA LEU A 186 5.27 6.52 4.75
C LEU A 186 4.37 7.71 4.44
N GLU A 187 4.20 7.98 3.15
CA GLU A 187 3.51 9.16 2.65
C GLU A 187 1.99 8.97 2.53
N GLU A 188 1.29 10.10 2.46
CA GLU A 188 -0.15 10.18 2.25
C GLU A 188 -0.45 11.15 1.10
N GLN A 189 -0.90 10.62 -0.06
CA GLN A 189 -1.32 11.46 -1.20
C GLN A 189 -2.63 12.23 -0.93
N HIS A 190 -3.31 11.90 0.16
CA HIS A 190 -4.63 12.43 0.51
C HIS A 190 -5.61 12.36 -0.68
N HIS A 191 -6.35 13.42 -0.95
CA HIS A 191 -7.37 13.49 -2.01
C HIS A 191 -6.81 13.91 -3.38
N CYS A 192 -5.49 13.97 -3.52
CA CYS A 192 -4.81 14.34 -4.74
C CYS A 192 -4.35 13.08 -5.49
N GLY A 193 -4.57 13.03 -6.81
CA GLY A 193 -4.17 11.96 -7.71
C GLY A 193 -2.66 11.85 -7.97
N ALA A 194 -1.82 12.08 -6.97
CA ALA A 194 -0.37 12.25 -7.10
C ALA A 194 0.46 10.95 -7.06
N CYS A 195 -0.17 9.76 -7.12
CA CYS A 195 0.53 8.48 -7.01
C CYS A 195 1.75 8.34 -7.96
N TYR A 196 1.64 8.88 -9.18
CA TYR A 196 2.70 8.90 -10.17
C TYR A 196 3.92 9.71 -9.73
N ALA A 197 3.69 10.84 -9.07
CA ALA A 197 4.75 11.72 -8.54
C ALA A 197 5.48 11.04 -7.37
N PHE A 198 4.74 10.45 -6.44
CA PHE A 198 5.34 9.72 -5.30
C PHE A 198 6.19 8.53 -5.78
N ALA A 199 5.68 7.72 -6.71
CA ALA A 199 6.40 6.55 -7.21
C ALA A 199 7.77 6.92 -7.82
N VAL A 200 7.81 7.95 -8.67
CA VAL A 200 9.08 8.41 -9.28
C VAL A 200 10.00 9.07 -8.26
N THR A 201 9.44 9.88 -7.36
CA THR A 201 10.21 10.56 -6.30
C THR A 201 10.90 9.54 -5.39
N HIS A 202 10.18 8.51 -4.94
CA HIS A 202 10.76 7.49 -4.07
C HIS A 202 11.72 6.55 -4.81
N ALA A 203 11.53 6.30 -6.11
CA ALA A 203 12.50 5.56 -6.92
C ALA A 203 13.85 6.31 -7.00
N LEU A 204 13.82 7.65 -7.13
CA LEU A 204 15.02 8.49 -7.07
C LEU A 204 15.64 8.52 -5.68
N GLN A 205 14.84 8.59 -4.61
CA GLN A 205 15.33 8.45 -3.24
C GLN A 205 16.07 7.11 -3.06
N ALA A 206 15.53 6.02 -3.60
CA ALA A 206 16.19 4.74 -3.51
C ALA A 206 17.55 4.69 -4.22
N GLN A 207 17.69 5.40 -5.34
CA GLN A 207 18.99 5.53 -5.99
C GLN A 207 19.98 6.38 -5.19
N LEU A 208 19.51 7.46 -4.54
CA LEU A 208 20.35 8.24 -3.62
C LEU A 208 20.83 7.38 -2.46
N TYR A 209 19.93 6.58 -1.86
CA TYR A 209 20.27 5.64 -0.81
C TYR A 209 21.31 4.62 -1.27
N LYS A 210 21.12 3.99 -2.43
CA LYS A 210 22.07 3.04 -2.99
C LYS A 210 23.47 3.65 -3.19
N LYS A 211 23.53 4.92 -3.60
CA LYS A 211 24.78 5.63 -3.90
C LYS A 211 25.49 6.17 -2.65
N HIS A 212 24.74 6.62 -1.65
CA HIS A 212 25.28 7.40 -0.53
C HIS A 212 25.00 6.81 0.86
N GLY A 213 24.18 5.77 0.96
CA GLY A 213 23.69 5.23 2.24
C GLY A 213 22.61 6.09 2.90
N PHE A 214 22.22 7.21 2.29
CA PHE A 214 21.12 8.07 2.71
C PHE A 214 20.42 8.68 1.48
N TRP A 215 19.14 8.99 1.56
CA TRP A 215 18.39 9.57 0.43
C TRP A 215 18.10 11.07 0.60
N GLY A 216 17.61 11.47 1.77
CA GLY A 216 16.98 12.80 1.94
C GLY A 216 15.63 12.84 1.22
N GLU A 217 14.61 13.36 1.89
CA GLU A 217 13.26 13.41 1.32
C GLU A 217 13.22 14.40 0.14
N LEU A 218 12.73 13.93 -1.00
CA LEU A 218 12.55 14.68 -2.24
C LEU A 218 11.10 15.11 -2.37
N SER A 219 10.85 16.18 -3.13
CA SER A 219 9.51 16.75 -3.27
C SER A 219 8.68 16.09 -4.38
N PRO A 220 7.63 15.31 -4.05
CA PRO A 220 6.64 14.89 -5.04
C PRO A 220 5.76 16.08 -5.47
N GLN A 221 5.57 17.10 -4.62
CA GLN A 221 4.80 18.31 -4.98
C GLN A 221 5.39 19.06 -6.16
N GLN A 222 6.72 19.10 -6.27
CA GLN A 222 7.38 19.68 -7.41
C GLN A 222 6.95 18.99 -8.72
N ILE A 223 6.82 17.66 -8.74
CA ILE A 223 6.32 16.94 -9.92
C ILE A 223 4.86 17.31 -10.18
N VAL A 224 4.01 17.33 -9.15
CA VAL A 224 2.60 17.72 -9.25
C VAL A 224 2.46 19.08 -9.92
N ASP A 225 3.21 20.09 -9.46
CA ASP A 225 3.03 21.46 -9.92
C ASP A 225 3.76 21.78 -11.24
N CYS A 226 4.87 21.08 -11.54
CA CYS A 226 5.79 21.49 -12.62
C CYS A 226 5.81 20.57 -13.85
N SER A 227 5.20 19.39 -13.80
CA SER A 227 5.28 18.40 -14.90
C SER A 227 4.09 18.44 -15.89
N PHE A 228 3.30 19.52 -15.89
CA PHE A 228 2.19 19.69 -16.84
C PHE A 228 2.64 19.62 -18.30
N LYS A 229 3.79 20.23 -18.63
CA LYS A 229 4.39 20.17 -19.98
C LYS A 229 4.84 18.76 -20.37
N ASP A 230 4.95 17.85 -19.41
CA ASP A 230 5.36 16.46 -19.60
C ASP A 230 4.15 15.51 -19.70
N GLY A 231 2.93 16.04 -19.76
CA GLY A 231 1.69 15.28 -19.94
C GLY A 231 1.03 14.81 -18.64
N ASN A 232 1.43 15.38 -17.50
CA ASN A 232 0.74 15.18 -16.23
C ASN A 232 -0.28 16.31 -15.99
N ALA A 233 -1.18 16.12 -15.04
CA ALA A 233 -2.28 17.04 -14.75
C ALA A 233 -2.42 17.29 -13.24
N GLY A 234 -1.29 17.46 -12.53
CA GLY A 234 -1.30 17.74 -11.10
C GLY A 234 -2.05 16.68 -10.29
N CYS A 235 -3.07 17.10 -9.54
CA CYS A 235 -3.94 16.25 -8.73
C CYS A 235 -5.02 15.51 -9.53
N ASP A 236 -5.29 15.88 -10.78
CA ASP A 236 -6.20 15.14 -11.65
C ASP A 236 -5.57 13.88 -12.24
N GLY A 237 -4.25 13.73 -12.09
CA GLY A 237 -3.51 12.53 -12.43
C GLY A 237 -2.24 12.79 -13.19
N GLY A 238 -1.59 11.71 -13.61
CA GLY A 238 -0.35 11.77 -14.35
C GLY A 238 0.19 10.39 -14.67
N SER A 239 1.39 10.31 -15.21
CA SER A 239 2.02 9.06 -15.64
C SER A 239 3.45 8.93 -15.12
N LEU A 240 3.92 7.68 -14.98
CA LEU A 240 5.30 7.40 -14.61
C LEU A 240 6.30 7.96 -15.64
N ARG A 241 5.98 7.86 -16.94
CA ARG A 241 6.83 8.40 -18.02
C ARG A 241 6.91 9.92 -17.96
N GLY A 242 5.78 10.61 -17.81
CA GLY A 242 5.75 12.08 -17.69
C GLY A 242 6.55 12.57 -16.48
N ALA A 243 6.39 11.91 -15.34
CA ALA A 243 7.16 12.24 -14.13
C ALA A 243 8.66 11.96 -14.30
N LEU A 244 9.05 10.85 -14.93
CA LEU A 244 10.47 10.55 -15.21
C LEU A 244 11.08 11.52 -16.22
N ARG A 245 10.33 11.90 -17.27
CA ARG A 245 10.75 12.93 -18.24
C ARG A 245 11.05 14.26 -17.55
N TYR A 246 10.14 14.70 -16.67
CA TYR A 246 10.36 15.89 -15.84
C TYR A 246 11.62 15.74 -14.96
N ALA A 247 11.72 14.62 -14.23
CA ALA A 247 12.85 14.39 -13.32
C ALA A 247 14.19 14.22 -14.05
N ALA A 248 14.18 13.84 -15.33
CA ALA A 248 15.38 13.78 -16.17
C ALA A 248 15.77 15.17 -16.71
N ARG A 249 14.79 16.00 -17.09
CA ARG A 249 15.03 17.35 -17.60
C ARG A 249 15.46 18.31 -16.49
N ASP A 250 14.65 18.44 -15.45
CA ASP A 250 14.81 19.48 -14.43
C ASP A 250 15.54 18.92 -13.20
N GLY A 251 15.22 17.70 -12.79
CA GLY A 251 15.63 17.12 -11.52
C GLY A 251 14.68 17.49 -10.38
N LEU A 252 14.92 16.93 -9.19
CA LEU A 252 14.10 17.16 -8.01
C LEU A 252 14.86 17.90 -6.90
N ILE A 253 14.11 18.74 -6.19
CA ILE A 253 14.53 19.43 -4.97
C ILE A 253 13.99 18.69 -3.74
N THR A 254 14.42 19.12 -2.55
CA THR A 254 14.05 18.45 -1.30
C THR A 254 12.62 18.77 -0.86
N GLU A 255 11.99 17.83 -0.15
CA GLU A 255 10.67 18.02 0.48
C GLU A 255 10.68 19.22 1.44
N SER A 256 11.78 19.47 2.16
CA SER A 256 11.90 20.64 3.04
C SER A 256 11.83 21.98 2.32
N GLN A 257 12.22 22.04 1.05
CA GLN A 257 12.20 23.26 0.24
C GLN A 257 10.91 23.41 -0.56
N TYR A 258 10.24 22.30 -0.87
CA TYR A 258 8.98 22.28 -1.59
C TYR A 258 8.04 21.23 -0.99
N PRO A 259 7.42 21.52 0.17
CA PRO A 259 6.62 20.53 0.89
C PRO A 259 5.37 20.10 0.13
N TYR A 260 4.94 18.86 0.34
CA TYR A 260 3.69 18.34 -0.14
C TYR A 260 2.49 18.97 0.57
N VAL A 261 1.56 19.50 -0.23
CA VAL A 261 0.35 20.18 0.26
C VAL A 261 -0.95 19.50 -0.18
N GLY A 262 -0.87 18.44 -0.98
CA GLY A 262 -2.04 17.62 -1.35
C GLY A 262 -3.05 18.33 -2.25
N LYS A 263 -2.62 19.34 -3.01
CA LYS A 263 -3.43 20.09 -3.98
C LYS A 263 -2.53 20.69 -5.06
N ASP A 264 -3.13 21.13 -6.16
CA ASP A 264 -2.40 21.85 -7.21
C ASP A 264 -1.87 23.19 -6.70
N GLY A 265 -0.64 23.51 -7.10
CA GLY A 265 0.02 24.78 -6.86
C GLY A 265 0.62 25.35 -8.14
N SER A 266 1.10 26.59 -8.04
CA SER A 266 1.98 27.14 -9.08
C SER A 266 3.37 26.51 -8.96
N CYS A 267 3.98 26.18 -10.10
CA CYS A 267 5.34 25.64 -10.12
C CYS A 267 6.35 26.62 -9.51
N LYS A 268 6.97 26.24 -8.39
CA LYS A 268 8.00 27.00 -7.67
C LYS A 268 9.40 26.40 -7.83
N TYR A 269 9.65 25.70 -8.94
CA TYR A 269 10.93 25.09 -9.23
C TYR A 269 12.07 26.11 -9.23
N ASN A 270 13.19 25.74 -8.61
CA ASN A 270 14.43 26.52 -8.59
C ASN A 270 15.60 25.59 -8.95
N SER A 271 16.26 25.86 -10.08
CA SER A 271 17.37 25.06 -10.59
C SER A 271 18.59 25.03 -9.66
N ASN A 272 18.78 26.06 -8.84
CA ASN A 272 19.90 26.14 -7.89
C ASN A 272 19.71 25.20 -6.68
N LEU A 273 18.51 24.65 -6.48
CA LEU A 273 18.17 23.77 -5.36
C LEU A 273 18.09 22.30 -5.76
N VAL A 274 18.38 21.96 -7.03
CA VAL A 274 18.29 20.59 -7.54
C VAL A 274 19.24 19.68 -6.79
N ARG A 275 18.68 18.66 -6.14
CA ARG A 275 19.43 17.69 -5.35
C ARG A 275 19.80 16.45 -6.17
N VAL A 276 18.93 16.07 -7.10
CA VAL A 276 19.05 14.85 -7.88
C VAL A 276 18.42 15.02 -9.27
N ARG A 277 18.96 14.31 -10.27
CA ARG A 277 18.41 14.26 -11.63
C ARG A 277 18.45 12.82 -12.13
N ALA A 278 17.37 12.38 -12.79
CA ALA A 278 17.34 11.09 -13.46
C ALA A 278 18.26 11.14 -14.68
N ARG A 279 19.41 10.47 -14.65
CA ARG A 279 20.34 10.46 -15.79
C ARG A 279 19.97 9.45 -16.85
N ARG A 280 19.44 8.31 -16.43
CA ARG A 280 18.98 7.25 -17.31
C ARG A 280 17.75 6.63 -16.69
N TRP A 281 16.73 6.40 -17.50
CA TRP A 281 15.52 5.69 -17.07
C TRP A 281 14.93 4.96 -18.26
N ALA A 282 14.25 3.85 -17.99
CA ALA A 282 13.41 3.21 -18.99
C ALA A 282 12.31 2.36 -18.38
N THR A 283 11.26 2.17 -19.17
CA THR A 283 10.19 1.21 -18.96
C THR A 283 10.70 -0.18 -19.30
N LEU A 284 10.58 -1.12 -18.38
CA LEU A 284 10.95 -2.52 -18.57
C LEU A 284 9.97 -3.21 -19.54
N PRO A 285 10.37 -4.33 -20.17
CA PRO A 285 9.48 -5.10 -21.02
C PRO A 285 8.20 -5.50 -20.29
N ILE A 286 7.05 -5.33 -20.95
CA ILE A 286 5.72 -5.59 -20.40
C ILE A 286 5.60 -7.07 -20.03
N GLY A 287 5.19 -7.37 -18.80
CA GLY A 287 4.92 -8.74 -18.34
C GLY A 287 6.17 -9.57 -18.02
N ASP A 288 7.37 -8.99 -18.15
CA ASP A 288 8.63 -9.70 -17.95
C ASP A 288 9.04 -9.66 -16.47
N GLU A 289 8.51 -10.59 -15.67
CA GLU A 289 8.83 -10.71 -14.25
C GLU A 289 10.33 -10.89 -13.98
N ALA A 290 11.06 -11.56 -14.88
CA ALA A 290 12.50 -11.76 -14.75
C ALA A 290 13.28 -10.45 -14.98
N ALA A 291 12.83 -9.60 -15.91
CA ALA A 291 13.39 -8.27 -16.10
C ALA A 291 13.19 -7.38 -14.86
N ILE A 292 12.02 -7.46 -14.24
CA ILE A 292 11.70 -6.75 -12.99
C ILE A 292 12.57 -7.24 -11.85
N GLU A 293 12.64 -8.55 -11.65
CA GLU A 293 13.46 -9.18 -10.62
C GLU A 293 14.92 -8.74 -10.71
N LYS A 294 15.50 -8.83 -11.91
CA LYS A 294 16.89 -8.42 -12.18
C LYS A 294 17.10 -6.93 -11.95
N SER A 295 16.19 -6.10 -12.43
CA SER A 295 16.29 -4.65 -12.28
C SER A 295 16.15 -4.24 -10.82
N LEU A 296 15.22 -4.85 -10.07
CA LEU A 296 15.04 -4.57 -8.65
C LEU A 296 16.26 -4.94 -7.82
N ALA A 297 16.90 -6.08 -8.12
CA ALA A 297 18.08 -6.55 -7.41
C ALA A 297 19.35 -5.77 -7.76
N THR A 298 19.52 -5.37 -9.03
CA THR A 298 20.79 -4.80 -9.52
C THR A 298 20.76 -3.28 -9.66
N ILE A 299 19.61 -2.68 -9.96
CA ILE A 299 19.42 -1.24 -10.13
C ILE A 299 18.84 -0.64 -8.84
N GLY A 300 17.76 -1.21 -8.31
CA GLY A 300 17.12 -0.75 -7.08
C GLY A 300 15.60 -0.70 -7.19
N PRO A 301 14.90 -0.18 -6.17
CA PRO A 301 13.46 0.00 -6.17
C PRO A 301 12.92 0.65 -7.44
N LEU A 302 11.81 0.11 -7.94
CA LEU A 302 11.23 0.45 -9.25
C LEU A 302 9.89 1.15 -9.05
N ALA A 303 9.64 2.21 -9.82
CA ALA A 303 8.29 2.77 -9.91
C ALA A 303 7.44 1.85 -10.79
N VAL A 304 6.30 1.41 -10.29
CA VAL A 304 5.42 0.46 -10.99
C VAL A 304 3.99 0.96 -11.02
N ALA A 305 3.25 0.59 -12.06
CA ALA A 305 1.80 0.72 -12.07
C ALA A 305 1.14 -0.61 -11.70
N VAL A 306 0.01 -0.52 -11.03
CA VAL A 306 -0.84 -1.66 -10.70
C VAL A 306 -2.31 -1.32 -10.98
N ASN A 307 -3.12 -2.35 -11.15
CA ASN A 307 -4.55 -2.25 -10.99
C ASN A 307 -4.90 -2.29 -9.50
N ALA A 308 -5.38 -1.18 -8.95
CA ALA A 308 -5.85 -1.07 -7.57
C ALA A 308 -7.38 -0.91 -7.49
N ALA A 309 -8.12 -1.14 -8.59
CA ALA A 309 -9.56 -0.95 -8.66
C ALA A 309 -10.40 -1.89 -7.75
N PRO A 310 -10.01 -3.16 -7.50
CA PRO A 310 -10.80 -4.04 -6.66
C PRO A 310 -10.98 -3.49 -5.24
N PHE A 311 -12.17 -3.65 -4.66
CA PHE A 311 -12.45 -3.24 -3.27
C PHE A 311 -11.55 -3.97 -2.27
N THR A 312 -11.11 -5.19 -2.60
CA THR A 312 -10.19 -5.98 -1.79
C THR A 312 -8.81 -5.32 -1.71
N PHE A 313 -8.40 -4.58 -2.76
CA PHE A 313 -7.17 -3.77 -2.75
C PHE A 313 -7.36 -2.54 -1.87
N GLN A 314 -8.49 -1.84 -2.03
CA GLN A 314 -8.87 -0.69 -1.19
C GLN A 314 -8.80 -1.04 0.31
N LEU A 315 -9.35 -2.20 0.70
CA LEU A 315 -9.48 -2.63 2.09
C LEU A 315 -8.40 -3.63 2.54
N TYR A 316 -7.34 -3.82 1.76
CA TYR A 316 -6.27 -4.76 2.08
C TYR A 316 -5.65 -4.48 3.46
N ARG A 317 -5.49 -5.54 4.27
CA ARG A 317 -4.81 -5.49 5.57
C ARG A 317 -3.47 -6.19 5.53
N SER A 318 -3.45 -7.48 5.22
CA SER A 318 -2.24 -8.31 5.33
C SER A 318 -2.38 -9.64 4.59
N GLY A 319 -1.25 -10.31 4.34
CA GLY A 319 -1.18 -11.58 3.62
C GLY A 319 -0.78 -11.40 2.15
N ILE A 320 -0.77 -12.49 1.38
CA ILE A 320 -0.39 -12.43 -0.04
C ILE A 320 -1.65 -12.09 -0.83
N TYR A 321 -1.71 -10.88 -1.36
CA TYR A 321 -2.82 -10.41 -2.16
C TYR A 321 -2.89 -11.13 -3.52
N ASP A 322 -4.02 -11.78 -3.79
CA ASP A 322 -4.22 -12.63 -4.96
C ASP A 322 -5.67 -12.62 -5.47
N ASP A 323 -6.26 -11.43 -5.59
CA ASP A 323 -7.63 -11.29 -6.11
C ASP A 323 -7.69 -11.54 -7.63
N LEU A 324 -8.56 -12.47 -8.05
CA LEU A 324 -8.80 -12.79 -9.46
C LEU A 324 -9.31 -11.59 -10.27
N PHE A 325 -10.03 -10.66 -9.66
CA PHE A 325 -10.53 -9.44 -10.29
C PHE A 325 -9.46 -8.35 -10.42
N CYS A 326 -8.30 -8.52 -9.79
CA CYS A 326 -7.14 -7.66 -10.00
C CYS A 326 -6.43 -8.02 -11.31
N THR A 327 -7.08 -7.70 -12.43
CA THR A 327 -6.59 -8.03 -13.77
C THR A 327 -5.35 -7.21 -14.14
N PRO A 328 -4.46 -7.73 -15.01
CA PRO A 328 -3.21 -7.06 -15.33
C PRO A 328 -3.32 -5.89 -16.32
N TRP A 329 -4.47 -5.71 -16.96
CA TRP A 329 -4.60 -4.82 -18.13
C TRP A 329 -5.15 -3.44 -17.80
N THR A 330 -5.73 -3.24 -16.61
CA THR A 330 -6.36 -1.97 -16.21
C THR A 330 -5.55 -1.28 -15.12
N LEU A 331 -4.34 -0.84 -15.46
CA LEU A 331 -3.44 -0.13 -14.55
C LEU A 331 -4.00 1.27 -14.23
N ASN A 332 -4.11 1.62 -12.95
CA ASN A 332 -4.78 2.84 -12.49
C ASN A 332 -4.15 3.46 -11.23
N HIS A 333 -3.12 2.82 -10.66
CA HIS A 333 -2.40 3.31 -9.49
C HIS A 333 -0.90 3.11 -9.64
N ALA A 334 -0.09 4.05 -9.15
CA ALA A 334 1.37 3.94 -9.15
C ALA A 334 1.91 3.72 -7.73
N MET A 335 2.86 2.81 -7.60
CA MET A 335 3.47 2.37 -6.34
C MET A 335 4.98 2.20 -6.52
N LEU A 336 5.69 1.93 -5.42
CA LEU A 336 7.10 1.60 -5.46
C LEU A 336 7.31 0.13 -5.13
N LEU A 337 7.91 -0.62 -6.06
CA LEU A 337 8.33 -2.00 -5.84
C LEU A 337 9.67 -2.00 -5.10
N VAL A 338 9.69 -2.54 -3.89
CA VAL A 338 10.85 -2.50 -2.97
C VAL A 338 11.43 -3.87 -2.63
N GLY A 339 10.81 -4.95 -3.10
CA GLY A 339 11.33 -6.28 -2.86
C GLY A 339 10.52 -7.39 -3.53
N TYR A 340 11.03 -8.61 -3.40
CA TYR A 340 10.39 -9.85 -3.81
C TYR A 340 10.87 -11.04 -3.01
N THR A 341 10.07 -12.10 -3.05
CA THR A 341 10.47 -13.48 -2.78
C THR A 341 10.12 -14.34 -4.00
N GLN A 342 10.22 -15.67 -3.88
CA GLN A 342 9.66 -16.58 -4.87
C GLN A 342 8.12 -16.44 -5.00
N ASP A 343 7.44 -16.08 -3.91
CA ASP A 343 5.97 -16.12 -3.82
C ASP A 343 5.27 -14.78 -4.07
N TYR A 344 5.93 -13.66 -3.76
CA TYR A 344 5.30 -12.35 -3.80
C TYR A 344 6.25 -11.19 -4.09
N TRP A 345 5.68 -10.13 -4.64
CA TRP A 345 6.25 -8.78 -4.73
C TRP A 345 5.94 -7.98 -3.47
N ILE A 346 6.83 -7.07 -3.06
CA ILE A 346 6.64 -6.15 -1.92
C ILE A 346 6.55 -4.74 -2.46
N LEU A 347 5.39 -4.09 -2.33
CA LEU A 347 5.17 -2.73 -2.82
C LEU A 347 4.84 -1.77 -1.68
N LEU A 348 5.38 -0.56 -1.75
CA LEU A 348 5.05 0.57 -0.89
C LEU A 348 3.95 1.43 -1.52
N ASN A 349 2.99 1.85 -0.70
CA ASN A 349 1.87 2.71 -1.07
C ASN A 349 1.97 4.11 -0.43
N TRP A 350 1.09 5.02 -0.88
CA TRP A 350 1.01 6.42 -0.45
C TRP A 350 -0.32 6.72 0.27
N TRP A 351 -0.86 5.73 0.97
CA TRP A 351 -2.11 5.85 1.75
C TRP A 351 -1.86 5.78 3.25
N GLY A 352 -0.63 6.08 3.67
CA GLY A 352 -0.21 6.11 5.06
C GLY A 352 -0.06 4.73 5.69
N LYS A 353 0.49 4.73 6.90
CA LYS A 353 0.83 3.51 7.65
C LYS A 353 -0.37 2.65 8.06
N ASN A 354 -1.57 3.24 8.08
CA ASN A 354 -2.77 2.55 8.55
C ASN A 354 -3.45 1.73 7.43
N TRP A 355 -2.93 1.78 6.21
CA TRP A 355 -3.36 0.95 5.10
C TRP A 355 -2.37 -0.22 4.93
N GLY A 356 -2.90 -1.43 4.71
CA GLY A 356 -2.09 -2.61 4.47
C GLY A 356 -1.13 -2.95 5.62
N GLU A 357 0.04 -3.49 5.25
CA GLU A 357 1.09 -3.93 6.16
C GLU A 357 2.05 -2.76 6.44
N ASP A 358 1.63 -1.83 7.31
CA ASP A 358 2.37 -0.59 7.59
C ASP A 358 2.64 0.26 6.33
N GLY A 359 1.63 0.41 5.47
CA GLY A 359 1.73 1.11 4.19
C GLY A 359 2.22 0.25 3.01
N TYR A 360 2.50 -1.03 3.25
CA TYR A 360 2.95 -1.97 2.22
C TYR A 360 1.87 -2.98 1.84
N ILE A 361 2.06 -3.61 0.68
CA ILE A 361 1.29 -4.76 0.23
C ILE A 361 2.21 -5.83 -0.33
N ARG A 362 1.88 -7.09 -0.06
CA ARG A 362 2.48 -8.24 -0.72
C ARG A 362 1.54 -8.75 -1.81
N ILE A 363 1.97 -8.75 -3.07
CA ILE A 363 1.15 -9.19 -4.21
C ILE A 363 1.73 -10.48 -4.77
N ARG A 364 0.88 -11.47 -5.06
CA ARG A 364 1.28 -12.75 -5.66
C ARG A 364 2.19 -12.55 -6.88
N ARG A 365 3.34 -13.25 -6.88
CA ARG A 365 4.29 -13.31 -7.98
C ARG A 365 4.02 -14.54 -8.86
N GLY A 366 4.48 -14.51 -10.12
CA GLY A 366 4.36 -15.62 -11.07
C GLY A 366 3.07 -15.63 -11.89
N LEU A 367 2.08 -14.78 -11.53
CA LEU A 367 0.80 -14.66 -12.23
C LEU A 367 0.58 -13.27 -12.85
N ASN A 368 1.57 -12.37 -12.75
CA ASN A 368 1.42 -10.94 -13.08
C ASN A 368 0.13 -10.33 -12.46
N ARG A 369 -0.20 -10.73 -11.23
CA ARG A 369 -1.41 -10.27 -10.52
C ARG A 369 -1.40 -8.74 -10.46
N CYS A 370 -2.55 -8.11 -10.72
CA CYS A 370 -2.70 -6.65 -10.82
C CYS A 370 -1.84 -5.96 -11.88
N GLY A 371 -1.10 -6.70 -12.72
CA GLY A 371 -0.26 -6.11 -13.75
C GLY A 371 0.98 -5.41 -13.20
N VAL A 372 1.47 -5.84 -12.02
CA VAL A 372 2.69 -5.30 -11.38
C VAL A 372 3.85 -5.18 -12.37
N THR A 373 3.91 -6.06 -13.37
CA THR A 373 5.01 -6.12 -14.34
C THR A 373 4.70 -5.53 -15.71
N ASN A 374 3.51 -4.95 -15.90
CA ASN A 374 3.10 -4.37 -17.18
C ASN A 374 3.62 -2.96 -17.42
N MET A 375 3.89 -2.21 -16.34
CA MET A 375 4.43 -0.85 -16.43
C MET A 375 5.35 -0.59 -15.25
N ALA A 376 6.58 -1.10 -15.35
CA ALA A 376 7.64 -0.86 -14.38
C ALA A 376 8.75 -0.03 -15.00
N THR A 377 9.28 0.92 -14.27
CA THR A 377 10.36 1.78 -14.72
C THR A 377 11.55 1.72 -13.75
N TYR A 378 12.75 1.68 -14.31
CA TYR A 378 13.98 1.89 -13.55
C TYR A 378 14.49 3.31 -13.76
N VAL A 379 15.32 3.78 -12.83
CA VAL A 379 16.04 5.05 -12.93
C VAL A 379 17.46 4.92 -12.35
N GLU A 380 18.43 5.63 -12.92
CA GLU A 380 19.83 5.76 -12.45
C GLU A 380 20.23 7.25 -12.36
N LEU A 381 21.20 7.55 -11.49
CA LEU A 381 21.70 8.91 -11.17
C LEU A 381 23.04 9.29 -11.79
#